data_AF-A0A7K3S2B4-F1
#
_entry.id   AF-A0A7K3S2B4-F1
#
_cell.length_a   1.000
_cell.length_b   1.000
_cell.length_c   1.000
_cell.angle_alpha   90.00
_cell.angle_beta   90.00
_cell.angle_gamma   90.00
#
_symmetry.space_group_name_H-M   'P 1'
#
loop_
_entity.id
_entity.type
_entity.pdbx_description
1 polymer ?
#
loop_
_entity_poly.entity_id
_entity_poly.type
_entity_poly.pdbx_seq_one_letter_code
_entity_poly.pdbx_strand_id
1 'polypeptide(L)' 'MSDSPAPLADPHLLFDAADGRRDLVILGSTGSIGTQAIDLVLRNPDRFRVTALSAAGGRVALLAEQARRLRVNTVAVAAE' A
#
# COMPACT_ATOMS: atom_id res chain seq x y z
N MET A 1 -32.23 -7.31 -7.91
CA MET A 1 -30.87 -6.77 -7.81
C MET A 1 -30.37 -7.07 -6.42
N SER A 2 -29.60 -8.16 -6.28
CA SER A 2 -28.99 -8.53 -5.00
C SER A 2 -27.71 -7.71 -4.87
N ASP A 3 -27.75 -6.60 -4.14
CA ASP A 3 -26.57 -5.83 -3.74
C ASP A 3 -25.78 -6.57 -2.65
N SER A 4 -25.45 -7.83 -2.91
CA SER A 4 -24.51 -8.55 -2.06
C SER A 4 -23.11 -8.14 -2.51
N PRO A 5 -22.30 -7.45 -1.68
CA PRO A 5 -20.95 -7.06 -2.07
C PRO A 5 -20.18 -8.32 -2.45
N ALA A 6 -19.47 -8.26 -3.59
CA ALA A 6 -18.65 -9.38 -4.05
C ALA A 6 -17.66 -9.78 -2.93
N PRO A 7 -17.43 -11.08 -2.70
CA PRO A 7 -16.53 -11.54 -1.66
C PRO A 7 -15.15 -10.92 -1.88
N LEU A 8 -14.56 -10.30 -0.86
CA LEU A 8 -13.21 -9.70 -0.92
C LEU A 8 -12.12 -10.69 -1.36
N ALA A 9 -12.41 -12.00 -1.31
CA ALA A 9 -11.52 -13.09 -1.65
C ALA A 9 -11.90 -13.83 -2.96
N ASP A 10 -12.76 -13.25 -3.80
CA ASP A 10 -13.05 -13.84 -5.11
C ASP A 10 -11.79 -13.76 -6.01
N PRO A 11 -11.16 -14.89 -6.38
CA PRO A 11 -9.96 -14.88 -7.21
C PRO A 11 -10.22 -14.39 -8.65
N HIS A 12 -11.49 -14.25 -9.05
CA HIS A 12 -11.90 -13.79 -10.37
C HIS A 12 -12.33 -12.31 -10.35
N LEU A 13 -12.28 -11.63 -9.20
CA LEU A 13 -12.35 -10.17 -9.12
C LEU A 13 -11.12 -9.58 -9.80
N LEU A 14 -11.25 -9.32 -11.09
CA LEU A 14 -10.35 -8.42 -11.79
C LEU A 14 -10.72 -7.01 -11.36
N PHE A 15 -9.89 -6.38 -10.53
CA PHE A 15 -9.95 -4.93 -10.35
C PHE A 15 -9.77 -4.33 -11.74
N ASP A 16 -10.85 -3.75 -12.28
CA ASP A 16 -10.80 -3.04 -13.54
C ASP A 16 -9.84 -1.87 -13.36
N ALA A 17 -8.63 -2.05 -13.87
CA ALA A 17 -7.59 -1.03 -13.86
C ALA A 17 -7.86 -0.02 -15.00
N ALA A 18 -9.13 0.30 -15.26
CA ALA A 18 -9.57 1.26 -16.25
C ALA A 18 -8.82 2.59 -16.02
N ASP A 19 -7.80 2.80 -16.85
CA ASP A 19 -7.04 4.02 -17.13
C ASP A 19 -6.76 4.98 -15.97
N GLY A 20 -6.43 4.42 -14.81
CA GLY A 20 -6.18 5.16 -13.57
C GLY A 20 -4.98 4.65 -12.78
N ARG A 21 -4.42 5.57 -11.99
CA ARG A 21 -3.36 5.24 -11.02
C ARG A 21 -3.91 4.27 -9.97
N ARG A 22 -3.21 3.15 -9.75
CA ARG A 22 -3.63 2.14 -8.77
C ARG A 22 -3.29 2.56 -7.36
N ASP A 23 -4.28 2.51 -6.47
CA ASP A 23 -4.10 2.78 -5.05
C ASP A 23 -3.62 1.52 -4.31
N LEU A 24 -2.59 1.69 -3.48
CA LEU A 24 -1.92 0.60 -2.79
C LEU A 24 -1.80 0.88 -1.29
N VAL A 25 -1.95 -0.18 -0.50
CA VAL A 25 -1.52 -0.23 0.90
C VAL A 25 -0.34 -1.18 1.00
N ILE A 26 0.77 -0.75 1.61
CA ILE A 26 1.97 -1.59 1.78
C ILE A 26 2.06 -2.02 3.23
N LEU A 27 1.84 -3.31 3.48
CA LEU A 27 1.98 -3.92 4.80
C LEU A 27 3.40 -4.45 4.98
N GLY A 28 4.08 -4.01 6.05
CA GLY A 28 5.49 -4.34 6.26
C GLY A 28 6.46 -3.54 5.38
N SER A 29 6.22 -2.23 5.22
CA SER A 29 6.96 -1.33 4.32
C SER A 29 8.46 -1.22 4.62
N THR A 30 8.88 -1.52 5.84
CA THR A 30 10.28 -1.49 6.28
C THR A 30 11.00 -2.83 6.13
N GLY A 31 10.29 -3.88 5.72
CA GLY A 31 10.86 -5.17 5.34
C GLY A 31 11.39 -5.15 3.90
N SER A 32 12.12 -6.21 3.51
CA SER A 32 12.76 -6.28 2.18
C SER A 32 11.78 -6.10 1.02
N ILE A 33 10.64 -6.80 1.04
CA ILE A 33 9.61 -6.68 -0.01
C ILE A 33 8.99 -5.28 0.02
N GLY A 34 8.69 -4.75 1.21
CA GLY A 34 8.10 -3.43 1.38
C GLY A 34 8.98 -2.29 0.83
N THR A 35 10.29 -2.33 1.11
CA THR A 35 11.23 -1.33 0.59
C THR A 35 11.36 -1.41 -0.93
N GLN A 36 11.41 -2.62 -1.49
CA GLN A 36 11.46 -2.83 -2.93
C GLN A 36 10.16 -2.39 -3.63
N ALA A 37 9.00 -2.63 -3.01
CA ALA A 37 7.71 -2.15 -3.51
C ALA A 37 7.66 -0.62 -3.55
N ILE A 38 8.19 0.05 -2.52
CA ILE A 38 8.30 1.52 -2.49
C ILE A 38 9.19 2.03 -3.63
N ASP A 39 10.32 1.37 -3.90
CA ASP A 39 11.19 1.73 -5.03
C ASP A 39 10.46 1.65 -6.38
N LEU A 40 9.62 0.63 -6.58
CA LEU A 40 8.81 0.49 -7.79
C LEU A 40 7.76 1.59 -7.91
N VAL A 41 7.06 1.92 -6.82
CA VAL A 41 6.05 2.99 -6.82
C VAL A 41 6.69 4.35 -7.11
N LEU A 42 7.83 4.65 -6.49
CA LEU A 42 8.54 5.91 -6.71
C LEU A 42 9.03 6.07 -8.16
N ARG A 43 9.35 4.97 -8.85
CA ARG A 43 9.75 4.96 -10.27
C ARG A 43 8.56 5.03 -11.24
N ASN A 44 7.35 4.79 -10.77
CA ASN A 44 6.14 4.73 -11.60
C ASN A 44 4.97 5.52 -10.96
N PRO A 45 5.16 6.84 -10.69
CA PRO A 45 4.20 7.65 -9.93
C PRO A 45 2.87 7.94 -10.66
N ASP A 46 2.85 7.73 -11.98
CA ASP A 46 1.68 7.76 -12.86
C ASP A 46 0.84 6.48 -12.72
N ARG A 47 1.48 5.35 -12.39
CA ARG A 47 0.84 4.03 -12.30
C ARG A 47 0.39 3.67 -10.89
N PHE A 48 1.05 4.19 -9.86
CA PHE A 48 0.76 3.84 -8.47
C PHE A 48 0.70 5.03 -7.51
N ARG A 49 -0.22 4.94 -6.55
CA ARG A 49 -0.26 5.78 -5.36
C ARG A 49 -0.32 4.92 -4.11
N VAL A 50 0.60 5.17 -3.18
CA VAL A 50 0.49 4.58 -1.84
C VAL A 50 -0.48 5.44 -1.02
N THR A 51 -1.49 4.83 -0.44
CA THR A 51 -2.49 5.50 0.42
C THR A 51 -2.23 5.25 1.90
N ALA A 52 -1.62 4.11 2.25
CA ALA A 52 -1.24 3.76 3.62
C ALA A 52 0.00 2.86 3.69
N LEU A 53 0.71 2.95 4.81
CA LEU A 53 1.86 2.10 5.15
C LEU A 53 1.66 1.44 6.51
N SER A 54 2.17 0.22 6.68
CA SER A 54 2.37 -0.36 8.00
C SER A 54 3.74 -1.00 8.15
N ALA A 55 4.22 -1.10 9.39
CA ALA A 55 5.41 -1.88 9.72
C ALA A 55 5.39 -2.35 11.18
N ALA A 56 6.27 -3.29 11.51
CA ALA A 56 6.58 -3.65 12.89
C ALA A 56 7.38 -2.52 13.59
N GLY A 57 7.39 -2.51 14.92
CA GLY A 57 8.04 -1.47 15.73
C GLY A 57 9.57 -1.36 15.63
N GLY A 58 10.26 -2.31 14.99
CA GLY A 58 11.73 -2.32 14.93
C GLY A 58 12.38 -1.24 14.06
N ARG A 59 11.63 -0.56 13.17
CA ARG A 59 12.20 0.40 12.19
C ARG A 59 11.33 1.65 11.99
N VAL A 60 10.78 2.21 13.07
CA VAL A 60 9.83 3.35 13.03
C VAL A 60 10.37 4.58 12.31
N ALA A 61 11.65 4.91 12.46
CA ALA A 61 12.25 6.05 11.76
C ALA A 61 12.20 5.91 10.22
N LEU A 62 12.44 4.70 9.72
CA LEU A 62 12.33 4.40 8.29
C LEU A 62 10.87 4.50 7.83
N LEU A 63 9.93 3.97 8.62
CA LEU A 63 8.49 4.08 8.33
C LEU A 63 8.06 5.55 8.23
N ALA A 64 8.50 6.40 9.16
CA ALA A 64 8.19 7.83 9.16
C ALA A 64 8.74 8.53 7.91
N GLU A 65 9.99 8.23 7.51
CA GLU A 65 10.58 8.80 6.30
C GLU A 65 9.83 8.34 5.04
N GLN A 66 9.48 7.05 4.95
CA GLN A 66 8.67 6.52 3.85
C GLN A 66 7.31 7.23 3.78
N ALA A 67 6.62 7.39 4.92
CA ALA A 67 5.33 8.04 4.99
C ALA A 67 5.38 9.50 4.54
N ARG A 68 6.41 10.24 4.99
CA ARG A 68 6.65 11.64 4.61
C ARG A 68 6.93 11.76 3.11
N ARG A 69 7.80 10.91 2.56
CA ARG A 69 8.18 10.92 1.15
C ARG A 69 7.01 10.59 0.23
N LEU A 70 6.17 9.64 0.63
CA LEU A 70 5.01 9.20 -0.14
C LEU A 70 3.75 10.03 0.12
N ARG A 71 3.77 10.90 1.15
CA ARG A 71 2.63 11.73 1.58
C ARG A 71 1.38 10.88 1.84
N VAL A 72 1.55 9.75 2.52
CA VAL A 72 0.43 8.85 2.88
C VAL A 72 -0.40 9.46 4.01
N ASN A 73 -1.71 9.20 3.99
CA ASN A 73 -2.63 9.74 5.01
C ASN A 73 -2.68 8.87 6.27
N THR A 74 -2.31 7.60 6.13
CA THR A 74 -2.46 6.61 7.21
C THR A 74 -1.17 5.83 7.39
N VAL A 75 -0.74 5.72 8.64
CA VAL A 75 0.42 4.92 9.06
C VAL A 75 -0.01 4.06 10.24
N ALA A 76 0.32 2.76 10.21
CA ALA A 76 0.11 1.85 11.32
C ALA A 76 1.44 1.25 11.79
N VAL A 77 1.66 1.21 13.10
CA VAL A 77 2.78 0.49 13.71
C VAL A 77 2.21 -0.66 14.51
N ALA A 78 2.65 -1.88 14.20
CA ALA A 78 2.33 -3.02 15.04
C ALA A 78 3.15 -2.95 16.33
N ALA A 79 2.47 -3.00 17.48
CA ALA A 79 3.06 -3.27 18.78
C ALA A 79 2.79 -4.74 19.12
N GLU A 80 3.79 -5.40 19.70
CA GLU A 80 3.56 -6.66 20.43
C GLU A 80 2.86 -6.39 21.76
#